data_AF-A0A315ZSZ9-F1
#
_entry.id   AF-A0A315ZSZ9-F1
#
_cell.length_a   1.000
_cell.length_b   1.000
_cell.length_c   1.000
_cell.angle_alpha   90.00
_cell.angle_beta   90.00
_cell.angle_gamma   90.00
#
_symmetry.space_group_name_H-M   'P 1'
#
loop_
_entity.id
_entity.type
_entity.pdbx_description
1 polymer ?
#
loop_
_entity_poly.entity_id
_entity_poly.type
_entity_poly.pdbx_seq_one_letter_code
_entity_poly.pdbx_strand_id
1 'polypeptide(L)' 'MGQLRAIDKMIDEDVPCEDVLIQINAAKGALHKAGQVILEGHLNHCVREGIEHGDADKTIAEFAKAVEHFSRMS' A
#
# COMPACT_ATOMS: atom_id res chain seq x y z
N MET A 1 -8.99 -9.17 4.40
CA MET A 1 -8.50 -10.05 5.49
C MET A 1 -8.47 -11.54 5.05
N GLY A 2 -8.28 -11.87 3.76
CA GLY A 2 -8.31 -13.25 3.27
C GLY A 2 -6.93 -13.89 3.15
N GLN A 3 -6.02 -13.23 2.40
CA GLN A 3 -4.66 -13.72 2.17
C GLN A 3 -3.86 -13.95 3.46
N LEU A 4 -3.92 -13.02 4.43
CA LEU A 4 -3.20 -13.19 5.70
C LEU A 4 -3.67 -14.42 6.49
N ARG A 5 -4.99 -14.68 6.51
CA ARG A 5 -5.55 -15.87 7.16
C ARG A 5 -5.18 -17.16 6.42
N ALA A 6 -5.07 -17.10 5.10
CA ALA A 6 -4.61 -18.25 4.31
C ALA A 6 -3.15 -18.57 4.62
N ILE A 7 -2.28 -17.55 4.73
CA ILE A 7 -0.87 -17.73 5.12
C ILE A 7 -0.75 -18.31 6.53
N ASP A 8 -1.52 -17.78 7.49
CA ASP A 8 -1.59 -18.30 8.88
C ASP A 8 -1.93 -19.79 8.89
N LYS A 9 -2.97 -20.18 8.14
CA LYS A 9 -3.37 -21.57 7.97
C LYS A 9 -2.28 -22.44 7.32
N MET A 10 -1.54 -21.91 6.34
CA MET A 10 -0.44 -22.66 5.71
C MET A 10 0.67 -22.98 6.71
N ILE A 11 0.92 -22.09 7.66
CA ILE A 11 1.89 -22.31 8.74
C ILE A 11 1.38 -23.42 9.66
N ASP A 12 0.10 -23.37 10.08
CA ASP A 12 -0.52 -24.39 10.93
C ASP A 12 -0.56 -25.78 10.27
N GLU A 13 -0.64 -25.84 8.94
CA GLU A 13 -0.67 -27.07 8.15
C GLU A 13 0.72 -27.57 7.72
N ASP A 14 1.82 -26.99 8.24
CA ASP A 14 3.22 -27.34 7.92
C ASP A 14 3.50 -27.33 6.40
N VAL A 15 2.89 -26.40 5.66
CA VAL A 15 3.12 -26.22 4.23
C VAL A 15 4.58 -25.84 3.98
N PRO A 16 5.22 -26.31 2.89
CA PRO A 16 6.61 -25.97 2.58
C PRO A 16 6.88 -24.46 2.64
N CYS A 17 8.00 -24.08 3.26
CA CYS A 17 8.34 -22.68 3.52
C CYS A 17 8.41 -21.85 2.23
N GLU A 18 8.87 -22.44 1.14
CA GLU A 18 8.91 -21.83 -0.19
C GLU A 18 7.52 -21.38 -0.67
N ASP A 19 6.48 -22.18 -0.44
CA ASP A 19 5.11 -21.89 -0.86
C ASP A 19 4.49 -20.80 0.01
N VAL A 20 4.78 -20.82 1.32
CA VAL A 20 4.40 -19.75 2.26
C VAL A 20 5.02 -18.42 1.82
N LEU A 21 6.31 -18.40 1.46
CA LEU A 21 7.01 -17.21 0.97
C LEU A 21 6.42 -16.70 -0.36
N ILE A 22 6.01 -17.60 -1.27
CA ILE A 22 5.31 -17.22 -2.51
C ILE A 22 3.99 -16.50 -2.18
N GLN A 23 3.21 -17.00 -1.24
CA GLN A 23 1.94 -16.37 -0.84
C GLN A 23 2.14 -15.03 -0.13
N ILE A 24 3.19 -14.89 0.69
CA ILE A 24 3.58 -13.60 1.29
C ILE A 24 3.88 -12.58 0.18
N ASN A 25 4.64 -12.96 -0.85
CA ASN A 25 4.94 -12.07 -1.98
C ASN A 25 3.68 -11.70 -2.77
N ALA A 26 2.76 -12.63 -2.98
CA ALA A 26 1.47 -12.35 -3.60
C ALA A 26 0.65 -11.33 -2.79
N ALA A 27 0.63 -11.46 -1.46
CA ALA A 27 -0.02 -10.50 -0.56
C ALA A 27 0.65 -9.13 -0.61
N LYS A 28 1.99 -9.07 -0.60
CA LYS A 28 2.75 -7.83 -0.76
C LYS A 28 2.41 -7.13 -2.08
N GLY A 29 2.35 -7.87 -3.19
CA GLY A 29 1.97 -7.32 -4.49
C GLY A 29 0.55 -6.74 -4.52
N ALA A 30 -0.41 -7.45 -3.91
CA ALA A 30 -1.78 -6.95 -3.79
C ALA A 30 -1.86 -5.67 -2.94
N LEU A 31 -1.15 -5.61 -1.81
CA LEU A 31 -1.07 -4.43 -0.96
C LEU A 31 -0.41 -3.25 -1.68
N HIS A 32 0.66 -3.48 -2.42
CA HIS A 32 1.31 -2.44 -3.22
C HIS A 32 0.34 -1.87 -4.26
N LYS A 33 -0.39 -2.72 -5.00
CA LYS A 33 -1.37 -2.26 -5.98
C LYS A 33 -2.52 -1.48 -5.34
N ALA A 34 -3.02 -1.93 -4.19
CA ALA A 34 -4.04 -1.19 -3.44
C ALA A 34 -3.52 0.19 -3.00
N GLY A 35 -2.27 0.25 -2.51
CA GLY A 35 -1.62 1.52 -2.16
C GLY A 35 -1.48 2.46 -3.35
N GLN A 36 -1.13 1.97 -4.55
CA GLN A 36 -1.09 2.79 -5.77
C GLN A 36 -2.46 3.41 -6.09
N VAL A 37 -3.53 2.62 -6.03
CA VAL A 37 -4.90 3.11 -6.28
C VAL A 37 -5.30 4.18 -5.27
N ILE A 38 -4.96 3.98 -3.99
CA ILE A 38 -5.24 4.97 -2.94
C ILE A 38 -4.44 6.25 -3.18
N LEU A 39 -3.16 6.16 -3.54
CA LEU A 39 -2.30 7.31 -3.80
C LEU A 39 -2.81 8.13 -5.00
N GLU A 40 -3.26 7.46 -6.07
CA GLU A 40 -3.88 8.11 -7.22
C GLU A 40 -5.19 8.83 -6.84
N GLY A 41 -6.04 8.18 -6.05
CA GLY A 41 -7.27 8.80 -5.53
C GLY A 41 -6.97 10.02 -4.64
N HIS A 42 -5.97 9.91 -3.77
CA HIS A 42 -5.55 11.00 -2.90
C HIS A 42 -5.02 12.21 -3.69
N LEU A 43 -4.24 11.96 -4.75
CA LEU A 43 -3.77 13.00 -5.67
C LEU A 43 -4.94 13.71 -6.37
N ASN A 44 -5.91 12.94 -6.89
CA ASN A 44 -7.01 13.48 -7.69
C ASN A 44 -8.07 14.24 -6.86
N HIS A 45 -8.15 13.98 -5.57
CA HIS A 45 -9.15 14.58 -4.67
C HIS A 45 -8.49 15.54 -3.67
N CYS A 46 -7.88 15.01 -2.61
CA CYS A 46 -7.38 15.82 -1.50
C CYS A 46 -6.25 16.77 -1.91
N VAL A 47 -5.30 16.30 -2.73
CA VAL A 47 -4.18 17.15 -3.17
C VAL A 47 -4.66 18.24 -4.13
N ARG A 48 -5.52 17.88 -5.09
CA ARG A 48 -6.16 18.84 -5.99
C ARG A 48 -6.88 19.94 -5.23
N GLU A 49 -7.77 19.57 -4.30
CA GLU A 49 -8.51 20.53 -3.47
C GLU A 49 -7.59 21.40 -2.62
N GLY A 50 -6.54 20.81 -2.04
CA GLY A 50 -5.55 21.54 -1.23
C GLY A 50 -4.77 22.57 -2.04
N ILE A 51 -4.47 22.28 -3.31
CA ILE A 51 -3.82 23.23 -4.22
C ILE A 51 -4.78 24.33 -4.68
N GLU A 52 -6.03 23.99 -4.99
CA GLU A 52 -7.02 24.95 -5.52
C GLU A 52 -7.60 25.88 -4.45
N HIS A 53 -7.72 25.40 -3.21
CA HIS A 53 -8.48 26.07 -2.16
C HIS A 53 -7.74 26.21 -0.82
N GLY A 54 -6.53 25.66 -0.70
CA GLY A 54 -5.78 25.60 0.56
C GLY A 54 -4.36 26.15 0.46
N ASP A 55 -3.48 25.62 1.31
CA ASP A 55 -2.04 25.91 1.30
C ASP A 55 -1.33 24.89 0.41
N ALA A 56 -1.04 25.29 -0.82
CA ALA A 56 -0.44 24.44 -1.83
C ALA A 56 0.93 23.88 -1.40
N ASP A 57 1.78 24.70 -0.75
CA ASP A 57 3.13 24.26 -0.33
C ASP A 57 3.03 23.21 0.77
N LYS A 58 2.13 23.41 1.74
CA LYS A 58 1.87 22.40 2.77
C LYS A 58 1.31 21.12 2.18
N THR A 59 0.32 21.21 1.28
CA THR A 59 -0.29 20.04 0.64
C THR A 59 0.73 19.24 -0.16
N ILE A 60 1.59 19.90 -0.93
CA ILE A 60 2.66 19.23 -1.70
C ILE A 60 3.64 18.55 -0.74
N ALA A 61 4.04 19.20 0.35
CA ALA A 61 4.95 18.61 1.34
C ALA A 61 4.36 17.37 2.04
N GLU A 62 3.07 17.38 2.35
CA GLU A 62 2.37 16.23 2.94
C GLU A 62 2.24 15.07 1.93
N PHE A 63 1.91 15.37 0.68
CA PHE A 63 1.86 14.37 -0.38
C PHE A 63 3.22 13.74 -0.63
N ALA A 64 4.29 14.53 -0.68
CA ALA A 64 5.66 14.04 -0.87
C ALA A 64 6.07 13.05 0.24
N LYS A 65 5.70 13.33 1.50
CA LYS A 65 5.93 12.40 2.62
C LYS A 65 5.14 11.10 2.43
N ALA A 66 3.89 11.16 1.99
CA ALA A 66 3.08 9.97 1.73
C ALA A 66 3.71 9.09 0.63
N VAL A 67 4.22 9.71 -0.43
CA VAL A 67 4.96 9.01 -1.52
C VAL A 67 6.24 8.38 -0.98
N GLU A 68 7.04 9.09 -0.17
CA GLU A 68 8.27 8.56 0.43
C GLU A 68 8.00 7.33 1.31
N HIS A 69 6.92 7.36 2.10
CA HIS A 69 6.52 6.20 2.91
C HIS A 69 6.10 5.02 2.04
N PHE A 70 5.32 5.27 0.99
CA PHE A 70 4.88 4.23 0.07
C PHE A 70 6.05 3.61 -0.70
N SER A 71 7.02 4.41 -1.15
CA SER A 71 8.20 3.92 -1.89
C SER A 71 9.16 3.08 -1.05
N ARG A 72 9.03 3.10 0.28
CA ARG A 72 9.81 2.22 1.18
C ARG A 72 9.18 0.85 1.37
N MET A 73 7.93 0.64 0.93
CA MET A 73 7.26 -0.66 1.03
C MET A 73 7.65 -1.64 -0.09
N SER A 74 8.29 -1.16 -1.16
CA SER A 74 8.78 -1.98 -2.28
C SER A 74 10.06 -2.71 -1.94
#